data_AF-A0A833QYY1-F1
#
_entry.id   AF-A0A833QYY1-F1
#
_cell.length_a   1.000
_cell.length_b   1.000
_cell.length_c   1.000
_cell.angle_alpha   90.00
_cell.angle_beta   90.00
_cell.angle_gamma   90.00
#
_symmetry.space_group_name_H-M   'P 1'
#
loop_
_entity.id
_entity.type
_entity.pdbx_description
1 polymer ?
#
loop_
_entity_poly.entity_id
_entity_poly.type
_entity_poly.pdbx_seq_one_letter_code
_entity_poly.pdbx_strand_id
1 'polypeptide(L)'
;MVLVVQSETSSWETHFQCNGRSLLWDLRNPIKAAVAATAEHLAGLLPLHLAYSHAHDAAIEDWTWSIGCNPLSITSQGWIVSQIQVDAIARNYIITSVEESIQVVNSAIHRLITERTTPKGYNPFKSRERIMIDKYNSVVGLWRRISSQCSNLRYGDALKLLSLLEESSHGFAVSINTTISMLHPVHCTRERKVDIDLDITTIPVFILVFGMLWFLLRPRRAKPKIN
;
A
#
# COMPACT_ATOMS: atom_id res chain seq x y z
N MET A 1 -13.92 -8.54 -10.21
CA MET A 1 -15.33 -8.92 -9.93
C MET A 1 -15.69 -10.05 -10.86
N VAL A 2 -16.34 -11.11 -10.36
CA VAL A 2 -16.82 -12.23 -11.17
C VAL A 2 -18.35 -12.21 -11.15
N LEU A 3 -18.97 -12.28 -12.32
CA LEU A 3 -20.43 -12.34 -12.48
C LEU A 3 -20.80 -13.70 -13.06
N VAL A 4 -21.69 -14.41 -12.37
CA VAL A 4 -22.15 -15.74 -12.79
C VAL A 4 -23.60 -15.61 -13.21
N VAL A 5 -23.89 -16.02 -14.45
CA VAL A 5 -25.24 -15.96 -15.04
C VAL A 5 -25.68 -17.38 -15.39
N GLN A 6 -26.95 -17.67 -15.14
CA GLN A 6 -27.59 -18.94 -15.48
C GLN A 6 -28.64 -18.67 -16.56
N SER A 7 -28.73 -19.56 -17.55
CA SER A 7 -29.75 -19.48 -18.60
C SER A 7 -30.87 -20.51 -18.37
N GLU A 8 -32.05 -20.24 -18.94
CA GLU A 8 -33.15 -21.22 -19.01
C GLU A 8 -32.83 -22.37 -19.97
N THR A 9 -32.13 -22.07 -21.08
CA THR A 9 -31.64 -23.09 -22.01
C THR A 9 -30.56 -23.93 -21.33
N SER A 10 -30.65 -25.26 -21.40
CA SER A 10 -29.74 -26.14 -20.66
C SER A 10 -28.32 -26.19 -21.23
N SER A 11 -28.17 -26.05 -22.54
CA SER A 11 -26.87 -26.26 -23.20
C SER A 11 -26.68 -25.37 -24.41
N TRP A 12 -25.42 -25.02 -24.68
CA TRP A 12 -25.02 -24.29 -25.88
C TRP A 12 -23.87 -24.99 -26.61
N GLU A 13 -23.93 -25.01 -27.94
CA GLU A 13 -22.89 -25.61 -28.79
C GLU A 13 -21.66 -24.72 -28.87
N THR A 14 -20.52 -25.28 -28.51
CA THR A 14 -19.23 -24.59 -28.57
C THR A 14 -18.58 -24.72 -29.94
N HIS A 15 -17.55 -23.91 -30.18
CA HIS A 15 -16.69 -24.03 -31.36
C HIS A 15 -15.76 -25.26 -31.33
N PHE A 16 -15.70 -25.99 -30.21
CA PHE A 16 -14.86 -27.17 -30.06
C PHE A 16 -15.64 -28.44 -30.39
N GLN A 17 -14.99 -29.39 -31.06
CA GLN A 17 -15.60 -30.66 -31.46
C GLN A 17 -14.82 -31.86 -30.89
N CYS A 18 -15.55 -32.90 -30.51
CA CYS A 18 -15.01 -34.21 -30.14
C CYS A 18 -15.73 -35.28 -30.96
N ASN A 19 -14.96 -36.13 -31.66
CA ASN A 19 -15.49 -37.17 -32.55
C ASN A 19 -16.54 -36.66 -33.56
N GLY A 20 -16.31 -35.48 -34.12
CA GLY A 20 -17.21 -34.86 -35.12
C GLY A 20 -18.51 -34.27 -34.54
N ARG A 21 -18.63 -34.14 -33.21
CA ARG A 21 -19.76 -33.49 -32.54
C ARG A 21 -19.29 -32.29 -31.74
N SER A 22 -20.03 -31.19 -31.79
CA SER A 22 -19.76 -30.01 -30.95
C SER A 22 -19.87 -30.37 -29.47
N LEU A 23 -18.93 -29.88 -28.67
CA LEU A 23 -19.02 -29.96 -27.22
C LEU A 23 -20.10 -29.00 -26.74
N LEU A 24 -20.84 -29.41 -25.71
CA LEU A 24 -21.92 -28.63 -25.11
C LEU A 24 -21.44 -27.99 -23.81
N TRP A 25 -21.63 -26.68 -23.69
CA TRP A 25 -21.50 -25.99 -22.40
C TRP A 25 -22.80 -26.10 -21.61
N ASP A 26 -22.69 -26.44 -20.33
CA ASP A 26 -23.81 -26.44 -19.40
C ASP A 26 -24.11 -25.00 -18.95
N LEU A 27 -25.25 -24.46 -19.39
CA LEU A 27 -25.70 -23.12 -19.01
C LEU A 27 -26.62 -23.13 -17.78
N ARG A 28 -27.09 -24.31 -17.38
CA ARG A 28 -28.00 -24.47 -16.24
C ARG A 28 -27.23 -24.65 -14.93
N ASN A 29 -26.03 -25.24 -14.98
CA ASN A 29 -25.15 -25.36 -13.83
C ASN A 29 -23.78 -24.68 -14.09
N PRO A 30 -23.70 -23.34 -13.94
CA PRO A 30 -22.51 -22.57 -14.26
C PRO A 30 -21.38 -22.68 -13.21
N ILE A 31 -21.38 -23.70 -12.33
CA ILE A 31 -20.35 -23.87 -11.29
C ILE A 31 -18.96 -23.95 -11.92
N LYS A 32 -18.80 -24.72 -13.00
CA LYS A 32 -17.51 -24.85 -13.69
C LYS A 32 -17.00 -23.50 -14.19
N ALA A 33 -17.86 -22.74 -14.87
CA ALA A 33 -17.53 -21.40 -15.37
C ALA A 33 -17.23 -20.42 -14.23
N ALA A 34 -17.98 -20.50 -13.12
CA ALA A 34 -17.75 -19.69 -11.94
C ALA A 34 -16.38 -19.97 -11.31
N VAL A 35 -16.01 -21.25 -11.12
CA VAL A 35 -14.71 -21.64 -10.56
C VAL A 35 -13.58 -21.23 -11.51
N ALA A 36 -13.73 -21.45 -12.81
CA ALA A 36 -12.75 -21.03 -13.82
C ALA A 36 -12.52 -19.52 -13.77
N ALA A 37 -13.58 -18.72 -13.89
CA ALA A 37 -13.49 -17.26 -13.87
C ALA A 37 -12.93 -16.72 -12.54
N THR A 38 -13.24 -17.37 -11.41
CA THR A 38 -12.69 -17.00 -10.10
C THR A 38 -11.19 -17.31 -10.03
N ALA A 39 -10.78 -18.49 -10.49
CA ALA A 39 -9.38 -18.87 -10.52
C ALA A 39 -8.55 -17.94 -11.43
N GLU A 40 -9.06 -17.61 -12.62
CA GLU A 40 -8.37 -16.72 -13.55
C GLU A 40 -8.33 -15.27 -13.06
N HIS A 41 -9.48 -14.68 -12.71
CA HIS A 41 -9.56 -13.25 -12.41
C HIS A 41 -9.18 -12.87 -10.98
N LEU A 42 -9.48 -13.69 -9.97
CA LEU A 42 -9.15 -13.35 -8.58
C LEU A 42 -7.80 -13.92 -8.14
N ALA A 43 -7.45 -15.10 -8.65
CA ALA A 43 -6.23 -15.80 -8.24
C ALA A 43 -5.11 -15.77 -9.29
N GLY A 44 -5.35 -15.17 -10.47
CA GLY A 44 -4.34 -14.99 -11.50
C GLY A 44 -3.89 -16.30 -12.16
N LEU A 45 -4.73 -17.34 -12.14
CA LEU A 45 -4.42 -18.59 -12.82
C LEU A 45 -4.50 -18.36 -14.33
N LEU A 46 -3.50 -18.84 -15.07
CA LEU A 46 -3.54 -18.79 -16.52
C LEU A 46 -4.38 -19.93 -17.09
N PRO A 47 -5.06 -19.70 -18.23
CA PRO A 47 -5.68 -20.78 -19.00
C PRO A 47 -4.67 -21.90 -19.28
N LEU A 48 -5.10 -23.16 -19.13
CA LEU A 48 -4.18 -24.30 -19.17
C LEU A 48 -3.49 -24.51 -20.51
N HIS A 49 -4.06 -24.05 -21.62
CA HIS A 49 -3.40 -24.12 -22.92
C HIS A 49 -2.30 -23.08 -23.09
N LEU A 50 -2.17 -22.08 -22.22
CA LEU A 50 -1.14 -21.05 -22.37
C LEU A 50 0.10 -21.43 -21.56
N ALA A 51 1.23 -21.59 -22.26
CA ALA A 51 2.53 -21.84 -21.65
C ALA A 51 3.56 -20.82 -22.14
N TYR A 52 4.50 -20.43 -21.28
CA TYR A 52 5.61 -19.56 -21.68
C TYR A 52 6.76 -20.37 -22.28
N SER A 53 7.19 -20.01 -23.49
CA SER A 53 8.36 -20.62 -24.13
C SER A 53 9.58 -19.71 -24.01
N HIS A 54 10.52 -20.07 -23.13
CA HIS A 54 11.79 -19.35 -23.01
C HIS A 54 12.62 -19.34 -24.30
N ALA A 55 12.49 -20.38 -25.14
CA ALA A 55 13.22 -20.48 -26.40
C ALA A 55 12.72 -19.47 -27.45
N HIS A 56 11.43 -19.12 -27.40
CA HIS A 56 10.79 -18.21 -28.36
C HIS A 56 10.50 -16.83 -27.75
N ASP A 57 10.81 -16.63 -26.47
CA ASP A 57 10.49 -15.43 -25.68
C ASP A 57 9.02 -14.99 -25.83
N ALA A 58 8.11 -15.97 -25.93
CA ALA A 58 6.71 -15.75 -26.25
C ALA A 58 5.81 -16.77 -25.55
N ALA A 59 4.55 -16.38 -25.34
CA ALA A 59 3.50 -17.31 -24.96
C ALA A 59 3.13 -18.21 -26.15
N ILE A 60 3.01 -19.51 -25.91
CA ILE A 60 2.62 -20.51 -26.87
C ILE A 60 1.34 -21.22 -26.40
N GLU A 61 0.56 -21.70 -27.36
CA GLU A 61 -0.62 -22.50 -27.09
C GLU A 61 -0.28 -24.00 -27.15
N ASP A 62 -0.43 -24.69 -26.02
CA ASP A 62 -0.34 -26.13 -25.89
C ASP A 62 -1.64 -26.69 -25.31
N TRP A 63 -2.55 -27.06 -26.22
CA TRP A 63 -3.87 -27.59 -25.88
C TRP A 63 -3.84 -28.96 -25.18
N THR A 64 -2.69 -29.64 -25.12
CA THR A 64 -2.57 -30.93 -24.42
C THR A 64 -2.90 -30.82 -22.93
N TRP A 65 -2.67 -29.64 -22.34
CA TRP A 65 -2.96 -29.35 -20.93
C TRP A 65 -4.40 -28.88 -20.68
N SER A 66 -5.18 -28.61 -21.72
CA SER A 66 -6.62 -28.23 -21.62
C SER A 66 -7.56 -29.43 -21.57
N ILE A 67 -7.07 -30.54 -21.03
CA ILE A 67 -7.75 -31.84 -20.92
C ILE A 67 -7.83 -32.24 -19.44
N GLY A 68 -8.81 -33.06 -19.09
CA GLY A 68 -8.95 -33.63 -17.74
C GLY A 68 -9.99 -32.95 -16.86
N CYS A 69 -10.20 -33.48 -15.65
CA CYS A 69 -11.30 -33.10 -14.74
C CYS A 69 -10.94 -31.86 -13.89
N ASN A 70 -10.91 -30.68 -14.50
CA ASN A 70 -10.61 -29.42 -13.82
C ASN A 70 -11.39 -28.25 -14.47
N PRO A 71 -11.61 -27.13 -13.76
CA PRO A 71 -12.51 -26.06 -14.23
C PRO A 71 -12.04 -25.36 -15.50
N LEU A 72 -10.73 -25.35 -15.78
CA LEU A 72 -10.11 -24.71 -16.95
C LEU A 72 -10.02 -25.65 -18.17
N SER A 73 -10.40 -26.92 -18.01
CA SER A 73 -10.45 -27.87 -19.11
C SER A 73 -11.62 -27.55 -20.02
N ILE A 74 -11.40 -27.53 -21.33
CA ILE A 74 -12.47 -27.28 -22.31
C ILE A 74 -13.24 -28.57 -22.62
N THR A 75 -12.57 -29.72 -22.51
CA THR A 75 -13.08 -31.02 -22.98
C THR A 75 -13.77 -31.85 -21.90
N SER A 76 -13.74 -31.42 -20.63
CA SER A 76 -14.43 -32.11 -19.53
C SER A 76 -15.51 -31.23 -18.89
N GLN A 77 -16.40 -31.83 -18.11
CA GLN A 77 -17.38 -31.09 -17.29
C GLN A 77 -16.92 -30.94 -15.82
N GLY A 78 -15.69 -31.34 -15.50
CA GLY A 78 -15.17 -31.27 -14.14
C GLY A 78 -14.91 -29.83 -13.69
N TRP A 79 -15.10 -29.56 -12.40
CA TRP A 79 -14.81 -28.26 -11.78
C TRP A 79 -13.89 -28.38 -10.55
N ILE A 80 -13.26 -29.54 -10.36
CA ILE A 80 -12.37 -29.80 -9.23
C ILE A 80 -11.03 -29.11 -9.49
N VAL A 81 -10.62 -28.23 -8.57
CA VAL A 81 -9.31 -27.57 -8.64
C VAL A 81 -8.23 -28.57 -8.24
N SER A 82 -7.25 -28.78 -9.11
CA SER A 82 -6.12 -29.68 -8.84
C SER A 82 -5.14 -29.07 -7.83
N GLN A 83 -4.33 -29.91 -7.16
CA GLN A 83 -3.30 -29.41 -6.23
C GLN A 83 -2.28 -28.49 -6.93
N ILE A 84 -1.94 -28.77 -8.19
CA ILE A 84 -1.05 -27.90 -8.97
C ILE A 84 -1.66 -26.51 -9.15
N GLN A 85 -2.96 -26.43 -9.42
CA GLN A 85 -3.68 -25.16 -9.51
C GLN A 85 -3.75 -24.46 -8.15
N VAL A 86 -4.02 -25.19 -7.06
CA VAL A 86 -4.00 -24.61 -5.70
C VAL A 86 -2.63 -24.03 -5.36
N ASP A 87 -1.55 -24.75 -5.68
CA ASP A 87 -0.19 -24.28 -5.44
C ASP A 87 0.15 -23.05 -6.30
N ALA A 88 -0.26 -23.03 -7.57
CA ALA A 88 -0.07 -21.87 -8.45
C ALA A 88 -0.81 -20.63 -7.92
N ILE A 89 -2.08 -20.80 -7.52
CA ILE A 89 -2.87 -19.75 -6.86
C ILE A 89 -2.16 -19.23 -5.61
N ALA A 90 -1.71 -20.14 -4.75
CA ALA A 90 -1.04 -19.76 -3.50
C ALA A 90 0.24 -18.98 -3.77
N ARG A 91 1.06 -19.39 -4.74
CA ARG A 91 2.26 -18.68 -5.17
C ARG A 91 1.96 -17.28 -5.69
N ASN A 92 0.89 -17.11 -6.48
CA ASN A 92 0.48 -15.80 -6.98
C ASN A 92 0.16 -14.84 -5.83
N TYR A 93 -0.64 -15.27 -4.85
CA TYR A 93 -0.94 -14.45 -3.67
C TYR A 93 0.32 -14.13 -2.86
N ILE A 94 1.20 -15.12 -2.63
CA ILE A 94 2.43 -14.92 -1.87
C ILE A 94 3.34 -13.90 -2.57
N ILE A 95 3.55 -14.02 -3.87
CA ILE A 95 4.41 -13.11 -4.63
C ILE A 95 3.84 -11.69 -4.58
N THR A 96 2.54 -11.53 -4.85
CA THR A 96 1.87 -10.22 -4.81
C THR A 96 1.99 -9.57 -3.44
N SER A 97 1.65 -10.28 -2.35
CA SER A 97 1.72 -9.71 -1.00
C SER A 97 3.16 -9.38 -0.57
N VAL A 98 4.14 -10.19 -0.97
CA VAL A 98 5.56 -9.90 -0.71
C VAL A 98 5.99 -8.65 -1.46
N GLU A 99 5.68 -8.54 -2.75
CA GLU A 99 6.00 -7.38 -3.57
C GLU A 99 5.36 -6.09 -3.02
N GLU A 100 4.07 -6.13 -2.69
CA GLU A 100 3.36 -5.01 -2.07
C GLU A 100 4.01 -4.58 -0.76
N SER A 101 4.37 -5.54 0.11
CA SER A 101 5.03 -5.23 1.38
C SER A 101 6.41 -4.59 1.18
N ILE A 102 7.16 -5.02 0.16
CA ILE A 102 8.45 -4.44 -0.22
C ILE A 102 8.25 -3.00 -0.70
N GLN A 103 7.25 -2.76 -1.55
CA GLN A 103 6.92 -1.42 -2.03
C GLN A 103 6.52 -0.48 -0.89
N VAL A 104 5.70 -0.94 0.05
CA VAL A 104 5.31 -0.17 1.24
C VAL A 104 6.55 0.21 2.07
N VAL A 105 7.40 -0.77 2.39
CA VAL A 105 8.64 -0.55 3.17
C VAL A 105 9.58 0.40 2.45
N ASN A 106 9.85 0.18 1.16
CA ASN A 106 10.74 1.01 0.35
C ASN A 106 10.21 2.45 0.25
N SER A 107 8.90 2.63 0.07
CA SER A 107 8.29 3.97 0.02
C SER A 107 8.43 4.71 1.35
N ALA A 108 8.36 3.99 2.48
CA ALA A 108 8.55 4.58 3.80
C ALA A 108 10.02 4.96 4.05
N ILE A 109 10.96 4.08 3.68
CA ILE A 109 12.40 4.36 3.75
C ILE A 109 12.76 5.56 2.87
N HIS A 110 12.22 5.65 1.65
CA HIS A 110 12.47 6.77 0.76
C HIS A 110 12.02 8.11 1.37
N ARG A 111 10.86 8.14 2.05
CA ARG A 111 10.42 9.33 2.79
C ARG A 111 11.40 9.70 3.89
N LEU A 112 11.90 8.71 4.64
CA LEU A 112 12.86 8.94 5.71
C LEU A 112 14.19 9.50 5.20
N ILE A 113 14.69 9.01 4.05
CA ILE A 113 15.92 9.50 3.40
C ILE A 113 15.76 10.96 2.95
N THR A 114 14.56 11.34 2.52
CA THR A 114 14.26 12.70 2.05
C THR A 114 14.22 13.71 3.21
N GLU A 115 14.05 13.24 4.45
CA GLU A 115 13.93 14.10 5.63
C GLU A 115 15.28 14.74 6.01
N ARG A 116 15.28 16.06 6.22
CA ARG A 116 16.51 16.79 6.58
C ARG A 116 16.86 16.56 8.05
N THR A 117 18.11 16.18 8.29
CA THR A 117 18.63 16.06 9.67
C THR A 117 18.93 17.43 10.25
N THR A 118 18.48 17.68 11.49
CA THR A 118 18.77 18.90 12.24
C THR A 118 19.24 18.55 13.65
N PRO A 119 20.10 19.36 14.29
CA PRO A 119 20.54 19.11 15.67
C PRO A 119 19.37 19.01 16.66
N LYS A 120 18.34 19.83 16.46
CA LYS A 120 17.11 19.83 17.27
C LYS A 120 16.26 18.56 17.07
N GLY A 121 16.30 17.96 15.88
CA GLY A 121 15.58 16.71 15.55
C GLY A 121 16.27 15.43 16.03
N TYR A 122 17.53 15.49 16.45
CA TYR A 122 18.31 14.30 16.82
C TYR A 122 17.72 13.55 18.02
N ASN A 123 17.42 14.24 19.13
CA ASN A 123 16.89 13.60 20.34
C ASN A 123 15.51 12.95 20.11
N PRO A 124 14.53 13.63 19.48
CA PRO A 124 13.26 13.02 19.11
C PRO A 124 13.43 11.79 18.21
N PHE A 125 14.28 11.86 17.18
CA PHE A 125 14.55 10.72 16.31
C PHE A 125 15.18 9.55 17.07
N LYS A 126 16.20 9.82 17.90
CA LYS A 126 16.91 8.79 18.66
C LYS A 126 16.00 8.02 19.60
N SER A 127 14.97 8.66 20.15
CA SER A 127 13.97 8.01 20.99
C SER A 127 13.12 6.97 20.24
N ARG A 128 12.94 7.13 18.92
CA ARG A 128 12.09 6.26 18.08
C ARG A 128 12.88 5.27 17.22
N GLU A 129 14.19 5.44 17.09
CA GLU A 129 15.06 4.59 16.28
C GLU A 129 14.87 3.10 16.56
N ARG A 130 14.91 2.69 17.84
CA ARG A 130 14.75 1.27 18.22
C ARG A 130 13.42 0.69 17.74
N ILE A 131 12.33 1.41 17.95
CA ILE A 131 10.98 0.98 17.54
C ILE A 131 10.91 0.79 16.02
N MET A 132 11.53 1.69 15.25
CA MET A 132 11.57 1.57 13.79
C MET A 132 12.42 0.38 13.34
N ILE A 133 13.58 0.16 13.96
CA ILE A 133 14.45 -0.99 13.67
C ILE A 133 13.75 -2.30 14.02
N ASP A 134 13.08 -2.38 15.17
CA ASP A 134 12.36 -3.58 15.60
C ASP A 134 11.22 -3.92 14.64
N LYS A 135 10.46 -2.90 14.21
CA LYS A 135 9.40 -3.06 13.20
C LYS A 135 9.96 -3.49 11.84
N TYR A 136 11.07 -2.91 11.40
CA TYR A 136 11.76 -3.32 10.17
C TYR A 136 12.22 -4.79 10.26
N ASN A 137 12.88 -5.16 11.36
CA ASN A 137 13.35 -6.53 11.59
C ASN A 137 12.20 -7.54 11.64
N SER A 138 11.03 -7.14 12.16
CA SER A 138 9.82 -7.96 12.15
C SER A 138 9.37 -8.26 10.72
N VAL A 139 9.28 -7.24 9.85
CA VAL A 139 8.90 -7.42 8.43
C VAL A 139 9.93 -8.29 7.69
N VAL A 140 11.22 -8.01 7.84
CA VAL A 140 12.30 -8.80 7.22
C VAL A 140 12.28 -10.25 7.73
N GLY A 141 11.99 -10.46 9.01
CA GLY A 141 11.81 -11.78 9.60
C GLY A 141 10.66 -12.56 8.95
N LEU A 142 9.54 -11.89 8.65
CA LEU A 142 8.41 -12.48 7.94
C LEU A 142 8.77 -12.83 6.50
N TRP A 143 9.46 -11.94 5.76
CA TRP A 143 9.96 -12.25 4.41
C TRP A 143 10.81 -13.52 4.39
N ARG A 144 11.76 -13.65 5.32
CA ARG A 144 12.60 -14.85 5.44
C ARG A 144 11.79 -16.11 5.77
N ARG A 145 10.82 -15.99 6.68
CA ARG A 145 9.96 -17.13 7.06
C ARG A 145 9.09 -17.58 5.90
N ILE A 146 8.46 -16.65 5.17
CA ILE A 146 7.67 -16.93 3.98
C ILE A 146 8.53 -17.59 2.90
N SER A 147 9.70 -17.03 2.61
CA SER A 147 10.67 -17.61 1.67
C SER A 147 11.06 -19.04 2.06
N SER A 148 11.33 -19.30 3.34
CA SER A 148 11.63 -20.64 3.85
C SER A 148 10.47 -21.62 3.69
N GLN A 149 9.22 -21.20 3.94
CA GLN A 149 8.05 -22.07 3.71
C GLN A 149 7.86 -22.37 2.21
N CYS A 150 8.05 -21.37 1.35
CA CYS A 150 7.96 -21.54 -0.11
C CYS A 150 9.05 -22.50 -0.64
N SER A 151 10.27 -22.42 -0.10
CA SER A 151 11.35 -23.36 -0.42
C SER A 151 11.03 -24.80 -0.04
N ASN A 152 10.21 -25.01 0.99
CA ASN A 152 9.75 -26.33 1.42
C ASN A 152 8.43 -26.76 0.75
N LEU A 153 7.97 -26.02 -0.27
CA LEU A 153 6.69 -26.23 -0.96
C LEU A 153 5.46 -26.17 -0.03
N ARG A 154 5.58 -25.54 1.14
CA ARG A 154 4.49 -25.40 2.13
C ARG A 154 3.71 -24.11 1.90
N TYR A 155 3.11 -23.96 0.72
CA TYR A 155 2.42 -22.72 0.33
C TYR A 155 1.24 -22.38 1.24
N GLY A 156 0.49 -23.38 1.72
CA GLY A 156 -0.60 -23.18 2.68
C GLY A 156 -0.15 -22.58 4.02
N ASP A 157 1.05 -22.91 4.48
CA ASP A 157 1.61 -22.32 5.71
C ASP A 157 2.18 -20.92 5.46
N ALA A 158 2.72 -20.67 4.27
CA ALA A 158 3.13 -19.33 3.84
C ALA A 158 1.93 -18.37 3.73
N LEU A 159 0.80 -18.83 3.18
CA LEU A 159 -0.44 -18.03 3.05
C LEU A 159 -0.93 -17.51 4.41
N LYS A 160 -0.84 -18.32 5.47
CA LYS A 160 -1.23 -17.92 6.83
C LYS A 160 -0.42 -16.75 7.39
N LEU A 161 0.77 -16.48 6.83
CA LEU A 161 1.64 -15.38 7.26
C LEU A 161 1.37 -14.07 6.51
N LEU A 162 0.58 -14.08 5.43
CA LEU A 162 0.42 -12.91 4.56
C LEU A 162 -0.31 -11.75 5.24
N SER A 163 -1.37 -12.04 6.01
CA SER A 163 -2.09 -10.99 6.76
C SER A 163 -1.19 -10.32 7.80
N LEU A 164 -0.35 -11.10 8.48
CA LEU A 164 0.62 -10.57 9.44
C LEU A 164 1.73 -9.76 8.74
N LEU A 165 2.12 -10.15 7.52
CA LEU A 165 3.07 -9.41 6.70
C LEU A 165 2.50 -8.04 6.29
N GLU A 166 1.25 -8.02 5.81
CA GLU A 166 0.53 -6.80 5.47
C GLU A 166 0.47 -5.86 6.68
N GLU A 167 -0.03 -6.34 7.82
CA GLU A 167 -0.12 -5.56 9.06
C GLU A 167 1.25 -5.03 9.51
N SER A 168 2.30 -5.87 9.45
CA SER A 168 3.65 -5.49 9.87
C SER A 168 4.26 -4.43 8.94
N SER A 169 4.06 -4.56 7.63
CA SER A 169 4.58 -3.62 6.62
C SER A 169 3.90 -2.24 6.73
N HIS A 170 2.57 -2.21 6.87
CA HIS A 170 1.83 -0.99 7.17
C HIS A 170 2.21 -0.40 8.54
N GLY A 171 2.36 -1.25 9.56
CA GLY A 171 2.78 -0.84 10.90
C GLY A 171 4.17 -0.19 10.92
N PHE A 172 5.09 -0.64 10.07
CA PHE A 172 6.39 0.00 9.85
C PHE A 172 6.23 1.37 9.16
N ALA A 173 5.47 1.44 8.07
CA ALA A 173 5.24 2.69 7.35
C ALA A 173 4.56 3.77 8.23
N VAL A 174 3.59 3.37 9.06
CA VAL A 174 2.96 4.26 10.05
C VAL A 174 4.00 4.74 11.09
N SER A 175 4.86 3.85 11.58
CA SER A 175 5.92 4.24 12.51
C SER A 175 6.89 5.27 11.92
N ILE A 176 7.20 5.18 10.62
CA ILE A 176 8.02 6.18 9.93
C ILE A 176 7.26 7.50 9.78
N ASN A 177 6.04 7.47 9.26
CA ASN A 177 5.25 8.69 9.05
C ASN A 177 5.02 9.45 10.35
N THR A 178 4.80 8.74 11.46
CA THR A 178 4.70 9.37 12.79
C THR A 178 6.01 10.00 13.22
N THR A 179 7.16 9.36 13.00
CA THR A 179 8.48 9.95 13.30
C THR A 179 8.73 11.20 12.44
N ILE A 180 8.44 11.16 11.14
CA ILE A 180 8.57 12.33 10.24
C ILE A 180 7.68 13.48 10.71
N SER A 181 6.43 13.19 11.11
CA SER A 181 5.52 14.22 11.64
C SER A 181 6.05 14.93 12.91
N MET A 182 6.87 14.24 13.71
CA MET A 182 7.53 14.84 14.88
C MET A 182 8.73 15.71 14.51
N LEU A 183 9.36 15.45 13.36
CA LEU A 183 10.48 16.22 12.84
C LEU A 183 10.02 17.49 12.10
N HIS A 184 8.84 17.46 11.46
CA HIS A 184 8.25 18.61 10.76
C HIS A 184 8.11 19.93 11.56
N PRO A 185 7.61 19.97 12.82
CA PRO A 185 7.48 21.22 13.57
C PRO A 185 8.84 21.87 13.92
N VAL A 186 9.93 21.08 13.95
CA VAL A 186 11.30 21.61 14.06
C VAL A 186 11.73 22.32 12.77
N HIS A 187 11.12 21.97 11.63
CA HIS A 187 11.38 22.59 10.33
C HIS A 187 10.61 23.92 10.14
N CYS A 188 9.35 23.97 10.59
CA CYS A 188 8.50 25.16 10.47
C CYS A 188 8.90 26.28 11.44
N THR A 189 9.55 25.94 12.56
CA THR A 189 10.16 26.91 13.49
C THR A 189 11.53 27.36 13.01
N ARG A 190 11.64 27.71 11.72
CA ARG A 190 12.79 28.47 11.23
C ARG A 190 12.85 29.71 12.11
N GLU A 191 13.81 29.72 13.05
CA GLU A 191 14.19 30.90 13.82
C GLU A 191 14.63 31.92 12.77
N ARG A 192 13.66 32.68 12.27
CA ARG A 192 13.92 33.88 11.51
C ARG A 192 14.55 34.76 12.57
N LYS A 193 15.86 34.94 12.49
CA LYS A 193 16.49 36.11 13.09
C LYS A 193 15.78 37.27 12.43
N VAL A 194 14.74 37.76 13.09
CA VAL A 194 14.21 39.07 12.79
C VAL A 194 15.31 39.95 13.36
N ASP A 195 16.23 40.37 12.51
CA ASP A 195 17.12 41.47 12.83
C ASP A 195 16.20 42.68 12.98
N ILE A 196 15.66 42.84 14.18
CA ILE A 196 15.02 44.06 14.60
C ILE A 196 16.19 45.01 14.80
N ASP A 197 16.55 45.76 13.75
CA ASP A 197 17.33 46.98 13.91
C ASP A 197 16.48 47.93 14.76
N LEU A 198 16.60 47.77 16.09
CA LEU A 198 16.11 48.70 17.07
C LEU A 198 16.99 49.94 16.93
N ASP A 199 16.59 50.82 16.01
CA ASP A 199 17.20 52.13 15.84
C ASP A 199 16.97 52.92 17.13
N ILE A 200 17.97 52.93 18.02
CA ILE A 200 17.94 53.56 19.35
C ILE A 200 17.60 55.07 19.24
N THR A 201 17.77 55.64 18.05
CA THR A 201 17.40 57.00 17.65
C THR A 201 15.89 57.27 17.64
N THR A 202 15.04 56.24 17.56
CA THR A 202 13.57 56.40 17.56
C THR A 202 12.98 56.55 18.96
N ILE A 203 13.65 56.02 19.98
CA ILE A 203 13.24 56.09 21.39
C ILE A 203 13.05 57.56 21.88
N PRO A 204 13.99 58.50 21.65
CA PRO A 204 13.80 59.89 22.07
C PRO A 204 12.63 60.58 21.35
N VAL A 205 12.33 60.21 20.10
CA VAL A 205 11.20 60.75 19.34
C VAL A 205 9.87 60.34 19.99
N PHE A 206 9.73 59.07 20.37
CA PHE A 206 8.54 58.60 21.09
C PHE A 206 8.38 59.26 22.46
N ILE A 207 9.48 59.49 23.21
CA ILE A 207 9.44 60.20 24.49
C ILE A 207 9.00 61.66 24.30
N LEU A 208 9.47 62.34 23.26
CA LEU A 208 9.07 63.72 22.94
C LEU A 208 7.57 63.81 22.61
N VAL A 209 7.08 62.89 21.78
CA VAL A 209 5.66 62.82 21.39
C VAL A 209 4.78 62.52 22.61
N PHE A 210 5.17 61.56 23.46
CA PHE A 210 4.45 61.29 24.70
C PHE A 210 4.50 62.46 25.68
N GLY A 211 5.62 63.18 25.78
CA GLY A 211 5.74 64.38 26.59
C GLY A 211 4.83 65.52 26.12
N MET A 212 4.75 65.74 24.80
CA MET A 212 3.82 66.72 24.22
C MET A 212 2.35 66.32 24.42
N LEU A 213 2.01 65.06 24.20
CA LEU A 213 0.66 64.54 24.46
C LEU A 213 0.28 64.67 25.92
N TRP A 214 1.20 64.35 26.84
CA TRP A 214 0.98 64.55 28.28
C TRP A 214 0.73 66.01 28.62
N PHE A 215 1.47 66.94 28.01
CA PHE A 215 1.28 68.37 28.24
C PHE A 215 -0.04 68.89 27.67
N LEU A 216 -0.44 68.42 26.48
CA LEU A 216 -1.69 68.79 25.82
C LEU A 216 -2.92 68.21 26.52
N LEU A 217 -2.82 66.97 27.02
CA LEU A 217 -3.90 66.27 27.70
C LEU A 217 -3.95 66.59 29.21
N ARG A 218 -3.01 67.39 29.72
CA ARG A 218 -3.01 67.80 31.13
C ARG A 218 -4.23 68.70 31.40
N PRO A 219 -5.18 68.29 32.26
CA PRO A 219 -6.38 69.07 32.49
C PRO A 219 -6.02 70.44 33.08
N ARG A 220 -6.42 71.52 32.39
CA ARG A 220 -6.23 72.90 32.88
C ARG A 220 -7.03 73.05 34.17
N ARG A 221 -6.36 73.46 35.26
CA ARG A 221 -7.01 73.72 36.56
C ARG A 221 -8.18 74.68 36.38
N ALA A 222 -9.34 74.33 36.92
CA ALA A 222 -10.53 75.17 36.91
C ALA A 222 -10.22 76.50 37.60
N LYS A 223 -10.50 77.62 36.91
CA LYS A 223 -10.39 78.96 37.50
C LYS A 223 -11.35 79.05 38.70
N PRO A 224 -10.92 79.58 39.86
CA PRO A 224 -11.82 79.77 40.99
C PRO A 224 -12.92 80.76 40.59
N LYS A 225 -14.20 80.37 40.76
CA LYS A 225 -15.33 81.28 40.64
C LYS A 225 -15.36 82.14 41.89
N ILE A 226 -15.19 83.46 41.73
CA ILE A 226 -15.49 84.45 42.75
C ILE A 226 -16.94 84.88 42.51
N ASN A 227 -17.84 84.46 43.41
CA ASN A 227 -19.06 85.16 43.82
C ASN A 227 -19.60 84.51 45.09
#